data_AF-A0A6A4I2M9-F1
#
_entry.id   AF-A0A6A4I2M9-F1
#
_cell.length_a   1.000
_cell.length_b   1.000
_cell.length_c   1.000
_cell.angle_alpha   90.00
_cell.angle_beta   90.00
_cell.angle_gamma   90.00
#
_symmetry.space_group_name_H-M   'P 1'
#
loop_
_entity.id
_entity.type
_entity.pdbx_description
1 polymer ?
#
loop_
_entity_poly.entity_id
_entity_poly.type
_entity_poly.pdbx_seq_one_letter_code
_entity_poly.pdbx_strand_id
1 'polypeptide(L)'
;MQNAVLIHFPDVYATYRFTNRNRDTTLFSRECFERFQIAVSEFSQVKLTSNERVWLSETCPYFSSQYLNYLESYRFKPEQVHIEFIPVDGTNGHIEITAEGLWIETILWEVPLMACLSETYFTTVDTDWSYDGQEDLAYQKGKTLLEAGCTFSEFGTRRRRSFHAQDLVVKALAKASQDIPNSGKLSGTSNVLLAQKYGLLPIGTVAHEWFMGIGALKGYETVNDLALEMWESVYTNAILLALTDTFSTSAFFRSFSKNPARAKKWHGLRQDSGDPFLFAPRAKEVYEGLGVDHREKIIIYSDSLDVNKALQLKKQADEIGFKSSFGIGTFLSNDFVKASDHNAKSKALNIVIKLASVNGKSCVKISDDLTKNTGNKTIVGEVKQMFGLPV
;
A
#
# COMPACT_ATOMS: atom_id res chain seq x y z
N MET A 1 5.82 4.46 8.85
CA MET A 1 6.71 3.29 8.61
C MET A 1 8.16 3.66 8.88
N GLN A 2 8.87 4.40 8.01
CA GLN A 2 10.28 4.76 8.23
C GLN A 2 10.56 5.40 9.61
N ASN A 3 9.73 6.36 10.06
CA ASN A 3 9.82 6.93 11.40
C ASN A 3 9.72 5.88 12.52
N ALA A 4 8.78 4.93 12.40
CA ALA A 4 8.63 3.87 13.41
C ALA A 4 9.82 2.90 13.41
N VAL A 5 10.40 2.62 12.24
CA VAL A 5 11.64 1.83 12.11
C VAL A 5 12.83 2.61 12.69
N LEU A 6 12.94 3.92 12.47
CA LEU A 6 13.98 4.76 13.08
C LEU A 6 13.98 4.67 14.61
N ILE A 7 12.79 4.68 15.21
CA ILE A 7 12.64 4.65 16.67
C ILE A 7 12.93 3.27 17.24
N HIS A 8 12.40 2.20 16.62
CA HIS A 8 12.41 0.87 17.22
C HIS A 8 13.49 -0.09 16.68
N PHE A 9 13.94 0.14 15.45
CA PHE A 9 14.77 -0.79 14.68
C PHE A 9 15.84 -0.08 13.83
N PRO A 10 16.60 0.90 14.37
CA PRO A 10 17.54 1.70 13.56
C PRO A 10 18.67 0.86 12.94
N ASP A 11 19.08 -0.23 13.61
CA ASP A 11 20.22 -1.07 13.20
C ASP A 11 19.80 -2.40 12.55
N VAL A 12 18.49 -2.60 12.30
CA VAL A 12 18.01 -3.83 11.66
C VAL A 12 18.35 -3.80 10.18
N TYR A 13 18.96 -4.87 9.67
CA TYR A 13 19.20 -5.06 8.25
C TYR A 13 17.98 -5.72 7.60
N ALA A 14 17.56 -5.27 6.42
CA ALA A 14 16.41 -5.79 5.70
C ALA A 14 16.75 -6.11 4.24
N THR A 15 16.10 -7.14 3.73
CA THR A 15 16.13 -7.53 2.32
C THR A 15 14.71 -7.46 1.77
N TYR A 16 14.49 -6.70 0.70
CA TYR A 16 13.26 -6.67 -0.08
C TYR A 16 13.47 -7.40 -1.40
N ARG A 17 12.44 -8.10 -1.88
CA ARG A 17 12.47 -8.83 -3.15
C ARG A 17 11.30 -8.49 -4.04
N PHE A 18 11.60 -8.31 -5.33
CA PHE A 18 10.61 -8.16 -6.38
C PHE A 18 9.95 -9.48 -6.75
N THR A 19 8.73 -9.40 -7.26
CA THR A 19 8.05 -10.52 -7.92
C THR A 19 7.13 -9.97 -9.01
N ASN A 20 7.35 -10.41 -10.24
CA ASN A 20 6.35 -10.32 -11.30
C ASN A 20 5.37 -11.50 -11.16
N ARG A 21 4.13 -11.23 -10.77
CA ARG A 21 3.10 -12.26 -10.57
C ARG A 21 2.56 -12.85 -11.87
N ASN A 22 2.82 -12.19 -13.00
CA ASN A 22 2.43 -12.65 -14.32
C ASN A 22 3.66 -13.02 -15.17
N ARG A 23 4.70 -13.58 -14.52
CA ARG A 23 6.02 -13.86 -15.13
C ARG A 23 5.93 -14.57 -16.49
N ASP A 24 5.03 -15.52 -16.64
CA ASP A 24 4.90 -16.35 -17.84
C ASP A 24 4.30 -15.60 -19.05
N THR A 25 3.64 -14.46 -18.80
CA THR A 25 2.92 -13.68 -19.84
C THR A 25 3.42 -12.25 -19.97
N THR A 26 4.42 -11.86 -19.18
CA THR A 26 4.92 -10.48 -19.13
C THR A 26 6.45 -10.51 -19.08
N LEU A 27 7.05 -10.21 -20.22
CA LEU A 27 8.49 -10.06 -20.38
C LEU A 27 8.86 -8.58 -20.49
N PHE A 28 10.09 -8.26 -20.12
CA PHE A 28 10.67 -6.94 -20.26
C PHE A 28 11.67 -6.95 -21.42
N SER A 29 11.70 -5.89 -22.22
CA SER A 29 12.73 -5.72 -23.25
C SER A 29 14.07 -5.38 -22.60
N ARG A 30 15.17 -5.64 -23.32
CA ARG A 30 16.52 -5.18 -22.92
C ARG A 30 16.54 -3.67 -22.67
N GLU A 31 15.90 -2.91 -23.55
CA GLU A 31 15.80 -1.45 -23.42
C GLU A 31 15.07 -1.05 -22.14
N CYS A 32 13.96 -1.72 -21.78
CA CYS A 32 13.25 -1.47 -20.53
C CYS A 32 14.17 -1.66 -19.32
N PHE A 33 14.96 -2.73 -19.32
CA PHE A 33 15.92 -3.01 -18.24
C PHE A 33 17.01 -1.95 -18.14
N GLU A 34 17.63 -1.58 -19.25
CA GLU A 34 18.71 -0.57 -19.29
C GLU A 34 18.20 0.80 -18.84
N ARG A 35 17.04 1.24 -19.33
CA ARG A 35 16.41 2.50 -18.89
C ARG A 35 16.05 2.48 -17.41
N PHE A 36 15.54 1.35 -16.91
CA PHE A 36 15.21 1.20 -15.50
C PHE A 36 16.47 1.27 -14.61
N GLN A 37 17.57 0.61 -15.00
CA GLN A 37 18.84 0.70 -14.27
C GLN A 37 19.37 2.15 -14.20
N ILE A 38 19.33 2.87 -15.31
CA ILE A 38 19.74 4.30 -15.35
C ILE A 38 18.83 5.12 -14.42
N ALA A 39 17.51 4.93 -14.48
CA ALA A 39 16.60 5.65 -13.61
C ALA A 39 16.86 5.36 -12.12
N VAL A 40 17.23 4.13 -11.76
CA VAL A 40 17.58 3.75 -10.38
C VAL A 40 18.86 4.44 -9.90
N SER A 41 19.88 4.60 -10.75
CA SER A 41 21.12 5.31 -10.34
C SER A 41 20.89 6.79 -10.02
N GLU A 42 19.91 7.42 -10.66
CA GLU A 42 19.56 8.83 -10.43
C GLU A 42 18.87 9.09 -9.09
N PHE A 43 18.38 8.05 -8.39
CA PHE A 43 17.76 8.24 -7.07
C PHE A 43 18.72 8.84 -6.04
N SER A 44 20.03 8.70 -6.23
CA SER A 44 21.05 9.36 -5.41
C SER A 44 20.91 10.90 -5.37
N GLN A 45 20.28 11.49 -6.39
CA GLN A 45 20.04 12.94 -6.48
C GLN A 45 18.79 13.40 -5.72
N VAL A 46 17.91 12.46 -5.35
CA VAL A 46 16.66 12.76 -4.64
C VAL A 46 16.98 13.11 -3.18
N LYS A 47 16.51 14.28 -2.77
CA LYS A 47 16.63 14.77 -1.40
C LYS A 47 15.39 15.57 -1.03
N LEU A 48 15.03 15.53 0.25
CA LEU A 48 14.00 16.40 0.78
C LEU A 48 14.45 17.86 0.66
N THR A 49 13.62 18.69 0.05
CA THR A 49 13.83 20.14 -0.04
C THR A 49 13.35 20.84 1.23
N SER A 50 13.83 22.07 1.48
CA SER A 50 13.38 22.86 2.63
C SER A 50 11.87 23.12 2.60
N ASN A 51 11.28 23.33 1.42
CA ASN A 51 9.83 23.55 1.27
C ASN A 51 9.02 22.29 1.58
N GLU A 52 9.46 21.13 1.09
CA GLU A 52 8.81 19.84 1.43
C GLU A 52 8.92 19.53 2.92
N ARG A 53 10.07 19.83 3.53
CA ARG A 53 10.28 19.67 4.98
C ARG A 53 9.29 20.52 5.78
N VAL A 54 9.15 21.81 5.46
CA VAL A 54 8.22 22.71 6.14
C VAL A 54 6.79 22.19 5.98
N TRP A 55 6.39 21.86 4.74
CA TRP A 55 5.06 21.34 4.47
C TRP A 55 4.76 20.03 5.23
N LEU A 56 5.73 19.11 5.33
CA LEU A 56 5.59 17.89 6.12
C LEU A 56 5.41 18.21 7.61
N SER A 57 6.13 19.20 8.15
CA SER A 57 5.99 19.57 9.56
C SER A 57 4.61 20.14 9.91
N GLU A 58 3.99 20.86 8.97
CA GLU A 58 2.67 21.48 9.13
C GLU A 58 1.54 20.47 8.86
N THR A 59 1.67 19.65 7.82
CA THR A 59 0.61 18.76 7.33
C THR A 59 0.62 17.39 8.04
N CYS A 60 1.78 16.96 8.51
CA CYS A 60 1.97 15.66 9.16
C CYS A 60 2.51 15.86 10.59
N PRO A 61 1.72 16.44 11.51
CA PRO A 61 2.18 16.82 12.86
C PRO A 61 2.59 15.63 13.75
N TYR A 62 2.31 14.41 13.29
CA TYR A 62 2.74 13.16 13.91
C TYR A 62 4.19 12.79 13.59
N PHE A 63 4.91 13.55 12.75
CA PHE A 63 6.34 13.40 12.54
C PHE A 63 7.13 14.28 13.52
N SER A 64 8.07 13.67 14.25
CA SER A 64 8.94 14.39 15.17
C SER A 64 10.00 15.19 14.41
N SER A 65 10.51 16.25 15.03
CA SER A 65 11.64 17.01 14.47
C SER A 65 12.88 16.14 14.24
N GLN A 66 13.10 15.11 15.09
CA GLN A 66 14.17 14.13 14.91
C GLN A 66 14.02 13.36 13.60
N TYR A 67 12.81 12.88 13.27
CA TYR A 67 12.56 12.18 12.02
C TYR A 67 12.68 13.11 10.80
N LEU A 68 12.17 14.34 10.89
CA LEU A 68 12.31 15.32 9.80
C LEU A 68 13.78 15.66 9.55
N ASN A 69 14.62 15.80 10.60
CA ASN A 69 16.06 15.98 10.49
C ASN A 69 16.73 14.77 9.81
N TYR A 70 16.35 13.56 10.21
CA TYR A 70 16.82 12.34 9.55
C TYR A 70 16.45 12.37 8.05
N LEU A 71 15.20 12.62 7.71
CA LEU A 71 14.71 12.62 6.33
C LEU A 71 15.38 13.71 5.46
N GLU A 72 15.68 14.88 6.02
CA GLU A 72 16.43 15.95 5.34
C GLU A 72 17.87 15.56 5.03
N SER A 73 18.51 14.81 5.95
CA SER A 73 19.86 14.28 5.76
C SER A 73 19.92 13.03 4.87
N TYR A 74 18.82 12.29 4.80
CA TYR A 74 18.75 11.01 4.10
C TYR A 74 18.99 11.16 2.60
N ARG A 75 19.74 10.22 2.03
CA ARG A 75 19.90 10.05 0.59
C ARG A 75 19.68 8.59 0.25
N PHE A 76 19.01 8.35 -0.88
CA PHE A 76 18.98 7.01 -1.45
C PHE A 76 20.40 6.57 -1.79
N LYS A 77 20.65 5.28 -1.60
CA LYS A 77 21.92 4.60 -1.89
C LYS A 77 21.68 3.56 -2.98
N PRO A 78 21.79 3.92 -4.27
CA PRO A 78 21.50 2.98 -5.36
C PRO A 78 22.27 1.66 -5.27
N GLU A 79 23.43 1.64 -4.63
CA GLU A 79 24.21 0.43 -4.33
C GLU A 79 23.48 -0.59 -3.43
N GLN A 80 22.39 -0.21 -2.77
CA GLN A 80 21.51 -1.13 -2.05
C GLN A 80 20.65 -1.96 -2.99
N VAL A 81 20.48 -1.55 -4.25
CA VAL A 81 19.55 -2.16 -5.21
C VAL A 81 20.33 -2.95 -6.26
N HIS A 82 20.09 -4.26 -6.27
CA HIS A 82 20.63 -5.19 -7.25
C HIS A 82 19.54 -5.53 -8.25
N ILE A 83 19.81 -5.30 -9.54
CA ILE A 83 18.86 -5.51 -10.64
C ILE A 83 19.52 -6.45 -11.64
N GLU A 84 18.89 -7.58 -11.93
CA GLU A 84 19.37 -8.57 -12.88
C GLU A 84 18.36 -8.76 -14.02
N PHE A 85 18.88 -8.92 -15.24
CA PHE A 85 18.08 -9.32 -16.40
C PHE A 85 18.36 -10.78 -16.75
N ILE A 86 17.31 -11.60 -16.74
CA ILE A 86 17.36 -13.02 -17.09
C ILE A 86 16.78 -13.16 -18.51
N PRO A 87 17.63 -13.33 -19.56
CA PRO A 87 17.14 -13.44 -20.93
C PRO A 87 16.25 -14.67 -21.13
N VAL A 88 15.13 -14.49 -21.82
CA VAL A 88 14.30 -15.57 -22.36
C VAL A 88 14.57 -15.75 -23.85
N ASP A 89 14.76 -14.63 -24.56
CA ASP A 89 15.20 -14.58 -25.95
C ASP A 89 16.29 -13.48 -26.13
N GLY A 90 16.69 -13.22 -27.39
CA GLY A 90 17.75 -12.23 -27.69
C GLY A 90 17.39 -10.77 -27.31
N THR A 91 16.11 -10.48 -27.10
CA THR A 91 15.56 -9.13 -26.90
C THR A 91 14.75 -8.98 -25.60
N ASN A 92 14.15 -10.05 -25.08
CA ASN A 92 13.24 -10.03 -23.95
C ASN A 92 13.68 -10.99 -22.84
N GLY A 93 13.26 -10.68 -21.62
CA GLY A 93 13.61 -11.46 -20.44
C GLY A 93 12.81 -11.08 -19.20
N HIS A 94 13.23 -11.63 -18.07
CA HIS A 94 12.71 -11.28 -16.76
C HIS A 94 13.64 -10.29 -16.06
N ILE A 95 13.08 -9.49 -15.17
CA ILE A 95 13.84 -8.62 -14.27
C ILE A 95 13.71 -9.20 -12.86
N GLU A 96 14.83 -9.37 -12.17
CA GLU A 96 14.89 -9.61 -10.73
C GLU A 96 15.40 -8.36 -10.03
N ILE A 97 14.85 -8.06 -8.85
CA ILE A 97 15.28 -6.91 -8.04
C ILE A 97 15.37 -7.35 -6.58
N THR A 98 16.51 -7.05 -5.97
CA THR A 98 16.71 -7.18 -4.53
C THR A 98 17.21 -5.86 -3.98
N ALA A 99 16.62 -5.37 -2.88
CA ALA A 99 17.10 -4.17 -2.18
C ALA A 99 17.53 -4.54 -0.76
N GLU A 100 18.78 -4.27 -0.38
CA GLU A 100 19.41 -4.74 0.86
C GLU A 100 20.18 -3.63 1.59
N GLY A 101 20.04 -3.56 2.91
CA GLY A 101 20.61 -2.47 3.71
C GLY A 101 19.93 -2.34 5.06
N LEU A 102 20.22 -1.27 5.79
CA LEU A 102 19.47 -0.94 7.00
C LEU A 102 17.99 -0.74 6.65
N TRP A 103 17.09 -1.30 7.46
CA TRP A 103 15.65 -1.26 7.20
C TRP A 103 15.12 0.17 7.12
N ILE A 104 15.62 1.06 7.97
CA ILE A 104 15.30 2.48 7.92
C ILE A 104 15.65 3.13 6.56
N GLU A 105 16.64 2.61 5.86
CA GLU A 105 17.06 3.12 4.54
C GLU A 105 16.30 2.43 3.41
N THR A 106 16.18 1.10 3.47
CA THR A 106 15.63 0.30 2.38
C THR A 106 14.11 0.32 2.30
N ILE A 107 13.43 0.67 3.38
CA ILE A 107 11.96 0.78 3.44
C ILE A 107 11.37 1.77 2.42
N LEU A 108 12.16 2.75 1.96
CA LEU A 108 11.72 3.70 0.94
C LEU A 108 11.80 3.18 -0.49
N TRP A 109 12.44 2.03 -0.75
CA TRP A 109 12.64 1.53 -2.12
C TRP A 109 11.40 0.89 -2.76
N GLU A 110 10.46 0.32 -1.98
CA GLU A 110 9.29 -0.39 -2.55
C GLU A 110 8.54 0.48 -3.57
N VAL A 111 8.07 1.65 -3.13
CA VAL A 111 7.16 2.47 -3.93
C VAL A 111 7.85 3.06 -5.17
N PRO A 112 9.03 3.70 -5.07
CA PRO A 112 9.67 4.30 -6.21
C PRO A 112 10.16 3.28 -7.24
N LEU A 113 10.72 2.13 -6.81
CA LEU A 113 11.15 1.09 -7.76
C LEU A 113 9.97 0.52 -8.54
N MET A 114 8.85 0.23 -7.87
CA MET A 114 7.66 -0.28 -8.56
C MET A 114 7.05 0.75 -9.53
N ALA A 115 6.93 2.01 -9.10
CA ALA A 115 6.40 3.07 -9.94
C ALA A 115 7.30 3.32 -11.17
N CYS A 116 8.62 3.36 -10.96
CA CYS A 116 9.61 3.56 -12.01
C CYS A 116 9.63 2.40 -13.01
N LEU A 117 9.60 1.15 -12.54
CA LEU A 117 9.55 -0.02 -13.42
C LEU A 117 8.26 -0.06 -14.24
N SER A 118 7.11 0.24 -13.61
CA SER A 118 5.81 0.34 -14.31
C SER A 118 5.87 1.37 -15.43
N GLU A 119 6.35 2.58 -15.14
CA GLU A 119 6.48 3.64 -16.13
C GLU A 119 7.47 3.32 -17.24
N THR A 120 8.60 2.68 -16.90
CA THR A 120 9.59 2.24 -17.90
C THR A 120 9.00 1.19 -18.83
N TYR A 121 8.24 0.22 -18.30
CA TYR A 121 7.57 -0.80 -19.11
C TYR A 121 6.57 -0.19 -20.10
N PHE A 122 5.77 0.78 -19.67
CA PHE A 122 4.77 1.41 -20.54
C PHE A 122 5.33 2.46 -21.49
N THR A 123 6.61 2.80 -21.37
CA THR A 123 7.32 3.67 -22.32
C THR A 123 8.25 2.92 -23.26
N THR A 124 8.46 1.61 -23.07
CA THR A 124 9.41 0.81 -23.86
C THR A 124 8.90 -0.55 -24.33
N VAL A 125 7.90 -1.14 -23.67
CA VAL A 125 7.38 -2.48 -23.98
C VAL A 125 5.95 -2.40 -24.51
N ASP A 126 5.01 -1.96 -23.67
CA ASP A 126 3.63 -1.73 -24.09
C ASP A 126 3.42 -0.23 -24.28
N THR A 127 3.51 0.22 -25.53
CA THR A 127 3.36 1.63 -25.95
C THR A 127 2.05 1.89 -26.68
N ASP A 128 1.19 0.87 -26.82
CA ASP A 128 -0.10 0.94 -27.51
C ASP A 128 -1.19 1.51 -26.59
N TRP A 129 -1.00 2.73 -26.11
CA TRP A 129 -1.92 3.45 -25.24
C TRP A 129 -1.68 4.96 -25.35
N SER A 130 -2.69 5.77 -24.99
CA SER A 130 -2.57 7.23 -24.92
C SER A 130 -3.22 7.77 -23.65
N TYR A 131 -2.98 9.05 -23.35
CA TYR A 131 -3.63 9.75 -22.25
C TYR A 131 -5.06 10.21 -22.57
N ASP A 132 -5.55 9.95 -23.79
CA ASP A 132 -6.83 10.46 -24.26
C ASP A 132 -7.97 9.99 -23.34
N GLY A 133 -8.80 10.95 -22.92
CA GLY A 133 -9.94 10.70 -22.04
C GLY A 133 -9.60 10.31 -20.59
N GLN A 134 -8.32 10.28 -20.17
CA GLN A 134 -7.95 9.85 -18.82
C GLN A 134 -8.44 10.82 -17.73
N GLU A 135 -8.38 12.14 -17.97
CA GLU A 135 -8.90 13.14 -17.02
C GLU A 135 -10.42 12.99 -16.85
N ASP A 136 -11.17 12.85 -17.96
CA ASP A 136 -12.62 12.65 -17.94
C ASP A 136 -13.00 11.32 -17.28
N LEU A 137 -12.30 10.23 -17.60
CA LEU A 137 -12.54 8.92 -17.00
C LEU A 137 -12.34 8.96 -15.48
N ALA A 138 -11.26 9.59 -15.01
CA ALA A 138 -10.99 9.75 -13.59
C ALA A 138 -12.04 10.66 -12.91
N TYR A 139 -12.44 11.75 -13.56
CA TYR A 139 -13.51 12.63 -13.09
C TYR A 139 -14.82 11.86 -12.93
N GLN A 140 -15.24 11.07 -13.94
CA GLN A 140 -16.48 10.30 -13.87
C GLN A 140 -16.46 9.25 -12.76
N LYS A 141 -15.34 8.54 -12.59
CA LYS A 141 -15.17 7.59 -11.47
C LYS A 141 -15.30 8.30 -10.12
N GLY A 142 -14.62 9.44 -9.95
CA GLY A 142 -14.70 10.25 -8.75
C GLY A 142 -16.13 10.73 -8.49
N LYS A 143 -16.80 11.26 -9.51
CA LYS A 143 -18.19 11.69 -9.48
C LYS A 143 -19.13 10.57 -9.01
N THR A 144 -19.07 9.40 -9.62
CA THR A 144 -19.93 8.27 -9.23
C THR A 144 -19.72 7.85 -7.77
N LEU A 145 -18.46 7.82 -7.30
CA LEU A 145 -18.16 7.52 -5.90
C LEU A 145 -18.73 8.59 -4.96
N LEU A 146 -18.57 9.87 -5.29
CA LEU A 146 -19.06 10.99 -4.50
C LEU A 146 -20.59 11.02 -4.41
N GLU A 147 -21.28 10.87 -5.55
CA GLU A 147 -22.76 10.83 -5.61
C GLU A 147 -23.34 9.65 -4.83
N ALA A 148 -22.62 8.52 -4.77
CA ALA A 148 -22.96 7.37 -3.95
C ALA A 148 -22.61 7.55 -2.45
N GLY A 149 -22.12 8.72 -2.03
CA GLY A 149 -21.75 9.01 -0.66
C GLY A 149 -20.48 8.32 -0.18
N CYS A 150 -19.63 7.82 -1.08
CA CYS A 150 -18.39 7.17 -0.69
C CYS A 150 -17.36 8.17 -0.17
N THR A 151 -16.67 7.79 0.91
CA THR A 151 -15.42 8.43 1.32
C THR A 151 -14.26 7.61 0.76
N PHE A 152 -13.36 8.21 -0.02
CA PHE A 152 -12.30 7.43 -0.70
C PHE A 152 -10.98 8.20 -0.83
N SER A 153 -9.91 7.49 -1.14
CA SER A 153 -8.57 8.05 -1.38
C SER A 153 -7.89 7.38 -2.57
N GLU A 154 -7.03 8.12 -3.26
CA GLU A 154 -6.20 7.60 -4.35
C GLU A 154 -4.95 6.90 -3.80
N PHE A 155 -4.74 5.64 -4.16
CA PHE A 155 -3.73 4.72 -3.58
C PHE A 155 -2.86 4.03 -4.65
N GLY A 156 -2.73 4.65 -5.82
CA GLY A 156 -2.28 4.02 -7.06
C GLY A 156 -0.77 4.07 -7.35
N THR A 157 0.00 4.86 -6.60
CA THR A 157 1.41 5.20 -6.91
C THR A 157 2.25 4.02 -7.39
N ARG A 158 2.23 2.89 -6.66
CA ARG A 158 3.08 1.71 -6.92
C ARG A 158 2.90 1.07 -8.30
N ARG A 159 1.71 1.19 -8.89
CA ARG A 159 1.37 0.54 -10.17
C ARG A 159 0.77 1.53 -11.17
N ARG A 160 1.02 2.82 -10.99
CA ARG A 160 0.58 3.85 -11.95
C ARG A 160 1.17 3.57 -13.33
N ARG A 161 0.46 3.96 -14.39
CA ARG A 161 1.01 3.87 -15.76
C ARG A 161 2.26 4.75 -15.90
N SER A 162 2.17 5.99 -15.45
CA SER A 162 3.25 6.98 -15.40
C SER A 162 2.96 7.98 -14.29
N PHE A 163 3.96 8.80 -13.92
CA PHE A 163 3.72 9.94 -13.01
C PHE A 163 2.66 10.87 -13.58
N HIS A 164 2.73 11.16 -14.89
CA HIS A 164 1.76 12.04 -15.55
C HIS A 164 0.32 11.47 -15.50
N ALA A 165 0.14 10.16 -15.69
CA ALA A 165 -1.16 9.52 -15.55
C ALA A 165 -1.75 9.72 -14.15
N GLN A 166 -0.94 9.50 -13.11
CA GLN A 166 -1.38 9.71 -11.72
C GLN A 166 -1.71 11.18 -11.44
N ASP A 167 -0.94 12.11 -12.00
CA ASP A 167 -1.18 13.55 -11.88
C ASP A 167 -2.54 13.97 -12.47
N LEU A 168 -2.85 13.51 -13.69
CA LEU A 168 -4.16 13.73 -14.33
C LEU A 168 -5.30 13.17 -13.48
N VAL A 169 -5.12 11.95 -12.96
CA VAL A 169 -6.11 11.29 -12.10
C VAL A 169 -6.36 12.08 -10.82
N VAL A 170 -5.32 12.46 -10.07
CA VAL A 170 -5.50 13.19 -8.80
C VAL A 170 -6.10 14.57 -9.06
N LYS A 171 -5.70 15.27 -10.13
CA LYS A 171 -6.31 16.53 -10.56
C LYS A 171 -7.81 16.37 -10.82
N ALA A 172 -8.20 15.36 -11.59
CA ALA A 172 -9.59 15.10 -11.94
C ALA A 172 -10.45 14.74 -10.71
N LEU A 173 -9.91 13.93 -9.79
CA LEU A 173 -10.59 13.56 -8.56
C LEU A 173 -10.77 14.78 -7.62
N ALA A 174 -9.75 15.63 -7.51
CA ALA A 174 -9.83 16.87 -6.74
C ALA A 174 -10.90 17.79 -7.32
N LYS A 175 -10.94 17.94 -8.66
CA LYS A 175 -11.99 18.69 -9.35
C LYS A 175 -13.39 18.11 -9.09
N ALA A 176 -13.59 16.80 -9.27
CA ALA A 176 -14.86 16.15 -9.00
C ALA A 176 -15.33 16.38 -7.54
N SER A 177 -14.40 16.37 -6.58
CA SER A 177 -14.69 16.66 -5.17
C SER A 177 -15.09 18.11 -4.90
N GLN A 178 -14.67 19.06 -5.74
CA GLN A 178 -15.10 20.46 -5.66
C GLN A 178 -16.49 20.64 -6.31
N ASP A 179 -16.73 19.98 -7.43
CA ASP A 179 -17.97 20.09 -8.21
C ASP A 179 -19.16 19.38 -7.53
N ILE A 180 -18.90 18.38 -6.67
CA ILE A 180 -19.93 17.59 -5.96
C ILE A 180 -19.72 17.70 -4.44
N PRO A 181 -19.97 18.88 -3.86
CA PRO A 181 -19.81 19.06 -2.42
C PRO A 181 -20.96 18.34 -1.66
N ASN A 182 -20.66 17.81 -0.48
CA ASN A 182 -21.62 17.34 0.54
C ASN A 182 -22.29 15.96 0.36
N SER A 183 -21.97 15.17 -0.66
CA SER A 183 -22.49 13.78 -0.77
C SER A 183 -21.47 12.75 -0.27
N GLY A 184 -20.31 12.69 -0.92
CA GLY A 184 -19.17 11.87 -0.53
C GLY A 184 -17.95 12.73 -0.27
N LYS A 185 -16.78 12.10 -0.14
CA LYS A 185 -15.53 12.83 0.13
C LYS A 185 -14.31 12.17 -0.51
N LEU A 186 -13.52 12.96 -1.22
CA LEU A 186 -12.11 12.62 -1.48
C LEU A 186 -11.31 12.92 -0.20
N SER A 187 -10.92 11.88 0.52
CA SER A 187 -10.11 11.99 1.75
C SER A 187 -8.69 12.45 1.47
N GLY A 188 -8.15 12.17 0.28
CA GLY A 188 -6.80 12.54 -0.12
C GLY A 188 -6.14 11.52 -1.05
N THR A 189 -4.80 11.50 -1.07
CA THR A 189 -3.98 10.55 -1.85
C THR A 189 -2.82 10.02 -0.99
N SER A 190 -2.36 8.79 -1.25
CA SER A 190 -1.11 8.30 -0.63
C SER A 190 0.15 8.84 -1.26
N ASN A 191 0.05 9.50 -2.41
CA ASN A 191 1.19 10.18 -3.01
C ASN A 191 1.41 11.52 -2.32
N VAL A 192 2.41 11.58 -1.44
CA VAL A 192 2.73 12.76 -0.62
C VAL A 192 2.99 14.01 -1.47
N LEU A 193 3.66 13.86 -2.62
CA LEU A 193 3.92 14.97 -3.54
C LEU A 193 2.64 15.48 -4.20
N LEU A 194 1.76 14.59 -4.67
CA LEU A 194 0.48 15.00 -5.26
C LEU A 194 -0.49 15.54 -4.21
N ALA A 195 -0.41 15.07 -2.96
CA ALA A 195 -1.14 15.65 -1.84
C ALA A 195 -0.73 17.12 -1.64
N GLN A 196 0.58 17.40 -1.59
CA GLN A 196 1.10 18.75 -1.52
C GLN A 196 0.67 19.60 -2.73
N LYS A 197 0.86 19.09 -3.95
CA LYS A 197 0.58 19.81 -5.20
C LYS A 197 -0.89 20.27 -5.30
N TYR A 198 -1.84 19.44 -4.88
CA TYR A 198 -3.27 19.71 -5.01
C TYR A 198 -3.94 20.15 -3.70
N GLY A 199 -3.18 20.42 -2.64
CA GLY A 199 -3.72 20.82 -1.34
C GLY A 199 -4.61 19.75 -0.70
N LEU A 200 -4.33 18.47 -0.97
CA LEU A 200 -5.02 17.32 -0.40
C LEU A 200 -4.28 16.80 0.83
N LEU A 201 -4.94 15.99 1.65
CA LEU A 201 -4.29 15.31 2.76
C LEU A 201 -3.47 14.10 2.26
N PRO A 202 -2.24 13.89 2.78
CA PRO A 202 -1.53 12.63 2.58
C PRO A 202 -2.18 11.52 3.41
N ILE A 203 -2.53 10.41 2.78
CA ILE A 203 -3.25 9.29 3.41
C ILE A 203 -2.35 8.05 3.50
N GLY A 204 -2.35 7.40 4.66
CA GLY A 204 -1.63 6.14 4.86
C GLY A 204 -2.13 5.36 6.06
N THR A 205 -1.81 4.06 6.08
CA THR A 205 -1.99 3.18 7.24
C THR A 205 -0.68 2.45 7.50
N VAL A 206 -0.59 1.73 8.63
CA VAL A 206 0.45 0.73 8.81
C VAL A 206 0.38 -0.32 7.67
N ALA A 207 1.54 -0.83 7.26
CA ALA A 207 1.70 -1.84 6.21
C ALA A 207 2.10 -3.20 6.80
N HIS A 208 1.90 -4.28 6.03
CA HIS A 208 2.22 -5.64 6.46
C HIS A 208 3.66 -5.82 6.92
N GLU A 209 4.61 -5.18 6.26
CA GLU A 209 6.04 -5.29 6.58
C GLU A 209 6.35 -4.96 8.06
N TRP A 210 5.53 -4.12 8.71
CA TRP A 210 5.65 -3.83 10.14
C TRP A 210 5.47 -5.09 10.98
N PHE A 211 4.33 -5.76 10.80
CA PHE A 211 3.99 -7.00 11.49
C PHE A 211 4.91 -8.16 11.07
N MET A 212 5.27 -8.22 9.78
CA MET A 212 6.16 -9.25 9.25
C MET A 212 7.57 -9.16 9.85
N GLY A 213 8.14 -7.95 9.91
CA GLY A 213 9.46 -7.71 10.48
C GLY A 213 9.49 -7.95 11.99
N ILE A 214 8.48 -7.47 12.72
CA ILE A 214 8.36 -7.72 14.16
C ILE A 214 8.21 -9.22 14.43
N GLY A 215 7.38 -9.93 13.67
CA GLY A 215 7.21 -11.37 13.82
C GLY A 215 8.52 -12.15 13.62
N ALA A 216 9.29 -11.79 12.59
CA ALA A 216 10.60 -12.40 12.35
C ALA A 216 11.62 -12.06 13.46
N LEU A 217 11.63 -10.82 13.96
CA LEU A 217 12.61 -10.38 14.97
C LEU A 217 12.28 -10.87 16.39
N LYS A 218 11.01 -10.82 16.78
CA LYS A 218 10.52 -10.94 18.16
C LYS A 218 9.63 -12.17 18.40
N GLY A 219 9.31 -12.94 17.35
CA GLY A 219 8.41 -14.10 17.43
C GLY A 219 6.98 -13.77 17.03
N TYR A 220 6.22 -14.80 16.64
CA TYR A 220 4.89 -14.64 16.06
C TYR A 220 3.74 -14.72 17.06
N GLU A 221 3.92 -15.33 18.23
CA GLU A 221 2.83 -15.66 19.16
C GLU A 221 2.00 -14.45 19.59
N THR A 222 2.65 -13.34 19.95
CA THR A 222 2.02 -12.10 20.43
C THR A 222 2.19 -10.93 19.44
N VAL A 223 2.61 -11.23 18.21
CA VAL A 223 3.07 -10.22 17.23
C VAL A 223 2.04 -9.16 16.90
N ASN A 224 0.74 -9.52 16.82
CA ASN A 224 -0.31 -8.56 16.51
C ASN A 224 -0.39 -7.49 17.60
N ASP A 225 -0.36 -7.91 18.87
CA ASP A 225 -0.46 -6.99 20.00
C ASP A 225 0.79 -6.13 20.16
N LEU A 226 1.98 -6.76 20.04
CA LEU A 226 3.26 -6.07 20.10
C LEU A 226 3.40 -5.04 18.99
N ALA A 227 3.03 -5.38 17.76
CA ALA A 227 3.12 -4.46 16.62
C ALA A 227 2.20 -3.25 16.78
N LEU A 228 0.98 -3.43 17.29
CA LEU A 228 0.07 -2.32 17.58
C LEU A 228 0.62 -1.43 18.71
N GLU A 229 1.13 -2.02 19.79
CA GLU A 229 1.73 -1.28 20.91
C GLU A 229 2.94 -0.45 20.48
N MET A 230 3.87 -1.05 19.72
CA MET A 230 5.03 -0.33 19.20
C MET A 230 4.61 0.80 18.24
N TRP A 231 3.57 0.59 17.43
CA TRP A 231 3.05 1.66 16.55
C TRP A 231 2.42 2.81 17.34
N GLU A 232 1.62 2.49 18.36
CA GLU A 232 1.00 3.47 19.26
C GLU A 232 2.04 4.32 19.99
N SER A 233 3.17 3.72 20.40
CA SER A 233 4.24 4.44 21.11
C SER A 233 4.88 5.55 20.25
N VAL A 234 4.84 5.41 18.92
CA VAL A 234 5.39 6.39 17.97
C VAL A 234 4.36 7.45 17.62
N TYR A 235 3.10 7.05 17.44
CA TYR A 235 2.05 7.90 16.87
C TYR A 235 0.91 8.11 17.87
N THR A 236 1.22 8.71 19.02
CA THR A 236 0.30 8.87 20.16
C THR A 236 -0.97 9.67 19.86
N ASN A 237 -0.89 10.63 18.92
CA ASN A 237 -1.99 11.54 18.54
C ASN A 237 -2.47 11.34 17.09
N ALA A 238 -2.19 10.18 16.48
CA ALA A 238 -2.61 9.88 15.11
C ALA A 238 -3.87 9.03 15.06
N ILE A 239 -4.55 9.02 13.91
CA ILE A 239 -5.62 8.07 13.63
C ILE A 239 -5.02 6.67 13.50
N LEU A 240 -5.44 5.77 14.39
CA LEU A 240 -4.94 4.40 14.47
C LEU A 240 -5.87 3.45 13.71
N LEU A 241 -5.35 2.85 12.64
CA LEU A 241 -6.06 1.92 11.75
C LEU A 241 -5.30 0.60 11.67
N ALA A 242 -5.90 -0.48 12.18
CA ALA A 242 -5.21 -1.76 12.30
C ALA A 242 -5.35 -2.57 11.00
N LEU A 243 -4.22 -3.08 10.51
CA LEU A 243 -4.20 -4.03 9.40
C LEU A 243 -4.25 -5.45 9.96
N THR A 244 -5.31 -6.19 9.67
CA THR A 244 -5.67 -7.39 10.45
C THR A 244 -5.17 -8.70 9.85
N ASP A 245 -4.89 -8.73 8.54
CA ASP A 245 -4.72 -9.98 7.80
C ASP A 245 -3.26 -10.42 7.63
N THR A 246 -2.25 -9.76 8.24
CA THR A 246 -0.85 -10.19 8.06
C THR A 246 -0.66 -11.68 8.38
N PHE A 247 -1.24 -12.14 9.49
CA PHE A 247 -1.22 -13.54 9.92
C PHE A 247 -2.63 -14.16 9.98
N SER A 248 -3.54 -13.68 9.12
CA SER A 248 -5.00 -13.85 9.17
C SER A 248 -5.73 -12.99 10.20
N THR A 249 -6.85 -12.42 9.77
CA THR A 249 -7.80 -11.70 10.61
C THR A 249 -8.32 -12.58 11.75
N SER A 250 -8.33 -13.91 11.60
CA SER A 250 -8.69 -14.87 12.68
C SER A 250 -7.69 -14.90 13.81
N ALA A 251 -6.40 -14.90 13.49
CA ALA A 251 -5.37 -14.74 14.50
C ALA A 251 -5.47 -13.37 15.18
N PHE A 252 -5.66 -12.31 14.38
CA PHE A 252 -5.77 -10.95 14.88
C PHE A 252 -6.96 -10.78 15.84
N PHE A 253 -8.18 -11.16 15.44
CA PHE A 253 -9.37 -11.00 16.27
C PHE A 253 -9.31 -11.81 17.57
N ARG A 254 -8.70 -13.01 17.59
CA ARG A 254 -8.51 -13.74 18.86
C ARG A 254 -7.66 -12.97 19.87
N SER A 255 -6.64 -12.22 19.41
CA SER A 255 -5.83 -11.34 20.28
C SER A 255 -6.62 -10.10 20.66
N PHE A 256 -7.22 -9.44 19.67
CA PHE A 256 -7.95 -8.19 19.82
C PHE A 256 -9.17 -8.32 20.76
N SER A 257 -9.89 -9.44 20.69
CA SER A 257 -11.02 -9.79 21.58
C SER A 257 -10.63 -9.98 23.05
N LYS A 258 -9.33 -10.05 23.38
CA LYS A 258 -8.85 -10.08 24.77
C LYS A 258 -8.48 -8.70 25.31
N ASN A 259 -8.57 -7.65 24.49
CA ASN A 259 -8.13 -6.31 24.85
C ASN A 259 -9.18 -5.23 24.49
N PRO A 260 -10.25 -5.08 25.31
CA PRO A 260 -11.29 -4.08 25.09
C PRO A 260 -10.75 -2.63 25.06
N ALA A 261 -9.70 -2.34 25.85
CA ALA A 261 -9.09 -1.00 25.88
C ALA A 261 -8.47 -0.64 24.52
N ARG A 262 -7.78 -1.60 23.90
CA ARG A 262 -7.23 -1.43 22.54
C ARG A 262 -8.35 -1.27 21.51
N ALA A 263 -9.41 -2.09 21.58
CA ALA A 263 -10.55 -1.95 20.68
C ALA A 263 -11.26 -0.60 20.79
N LYS A 264 -11.31 -0.01 21.99
CA LYS A 264 -11.81 1.36 22.20
C LYS A 264 -10.86 2.40 21.59
N LYS A 265 -9.55 2.26 21.80
CA LYS A 265 -8.53 3.23 21.36
C LYS A 265 -8.31 3.26 19.84
N TRP A 266 -8.29 2.11 19.17
CA TRP A 266 -8.09 2.06 17.71
C TRP A 266 -9.35 2.53 16.98
N HIS A 267 -9.18 3.39 15.99
CA HIS A 267 -10.29 4.06 15.30
C HIS A 267 -10.98 3.13 14.31
N GLY A 268 -10.26 2.15 13.77
CA GLY A 268 -10.81 1.28 12.75
C GLY A 268 -9.87 0.18 12.29
N LEU A 269 -10.35 -0.57 11.31
CA LEU A 269 -9.68 -1.71 10.72
C LEU A 269 -9.48 -1.48 9.22
N ARG A 270 -8.42 -2.04 8.65
CA ARG A 270 -8.19 -2.07 7.20
C ARG A 270 -8.32 -3.50 6.69
N GLN A 271 -9.24 -3.69 5.74
CA GLN A 271 -9.44 -4.94 5.00
C GLN A 271 -8.60 -4.91 3.73
N ASP A 272 -7.69 -5.88 3.58
CA ASP A 272 -6.72 -5.93 2.47
C ASP A 272 -6.58 -7.32 1.81
N SER A 273 -7.34 -8.32 2.27
CA SER A 273 -7.48 -9.63 1.61
C SER A 273 -8.74 -10.39 2.08
N GLY A 274 -9.02 -11.53 1.43
CA GLY A 274 -10.22 -12.34 1.70
C GLY A 274 -11.48 -11.74 1.08
N ASP A 275 -12.64 -12.31 1.43
CA ASP A 275 -13.94 -11.77 1.01
C ASP A 275 -14.27 -10.50 1.81
N PRO A 276 -14.29 -9.31 1.18
CA PRO A 276 -14.57 -8.06 1.88
C PRO A 276 -16.00 -7.99 2.43
N PHE A 277 -16.96 -8.73 1.86
CA PHE A 277 -18.36 -8.73 2.31
C PHE A 277 -18.57 -9.55 3.58
N LEU A 278 -17.64 -10.45 3.92
CA LEU A 278 -17.64 -11.18 5.19
C LEU A 278 -16.90 -10.45 6.31
N PHE A 279 -16.08 -9.45 5.96
CA PHE A 279 -15.22 -8.75 6.92
C PHE A 279 -16.03 -7.89 7.91
N ALA A 280 -16.94 -7.05 7.42
CA ALA A 280 -17.73 -6.16 8.28
C ALA A 280 -18.67 -6.90 9.24
N PRO A 281 -19.46 -7.90 8.82
CA PRO A 281 -20.28 -8.70 9.75
C PRO A 281 -19.46 -9.29 10.90
N ARG A 282 -18.29 -9.84 10.57
CA ARG A 282 -17.39 -10.43 11.55
C ARG A 282 -16.74 -9.41 12.48
N ALA A 283 -16.35 -8.25 11.95
CA ALA A 283 -15.81 -7.17 12.77
C ALA A 283 -16.87 -6.63 13.76
N LYS A 284 -18.13 -6.56 13.35
CA LYS A 284 -19.26 -6.18 14.22
C LYS A 284 -19.37 -7.13 15.41
N GLU A 285 -19.41 -8.45 15.16
CA GLU A 285 -19.48 -9.45 16.24
C GLU A 285 -18.36 -9.28 17.27
N VAL A 286 -17.13 -9.01 16.81
CA VAL A 286 -15.97 -8.79 17.68
C VAL A 286 -16.13 -7.53 18.53
N TYR A 287 -16.55 -6.41 17.94
CA TYR A 287 -16.75 -5.17 18.69
C TYR A 287 -17.91 -5.27 19.68
N GLU A 288 -19.04 -5.86 19.27
CA GLU A 288 -20.20 -6.08 20.14
C GLU A 288 -19.84 -7.00 21.31
N GLY A 289 -19.10 -8.09 21.06
CA GLY A 289 -18.61 -8.99 22.11
C GLY A 289 -17.65 -8.31 23.11
N LEU A 290 -17.02 -7.20 22.73
CA LEU A 290 -16.16 -6.39 23.58
C LEU A 290 -16.90 -5.23 24.28
N GLY A 291 -18.21 -5.06 24.04
CA GLY A 291 -18.98 -3.91 24.51
C GLY A 291 -18.51 -2.59 23.91
N VAL A 292 -17.99 -2.61 22.68
CA VAL A 292 -17.55 -1.44 21.92
C VAL A 292 -18.58 -1.16 20.83
N ASP A 293 -19.05 0.08 20.74
CA ASP A 293 -19.95 0.49 19.67
C ASP A 293 -19.21 0.51 18.33
N HIS A 294 -19.53 -0.45 17.46
CA HIS A 294 -18.91 -0.57 16.14
C HIS A 294 -19.27 0.59 15.21
N ARG A 295 -20.37 1.30 15.48
CA ARG A 295 -20.82 2.45 14.67
C ARG A 295 -19.88 3.65 14.77
N GLU A 296 -19.10 3.70 15.85
CA GLU A 296 -18.03 4.70 16.00
C GLU A 296 -16.74 4.33 15.27
N LYS A 297 -16.64 3.09 14.77
CA LYS A 297 -15.45 2.56 14.10
C LYS A 297 -15.55 2.71 12.58
N ILE A 298 -14.40 2.75 11.94
CA ILE A 298 -14.27 2.78 10.48
C ILE A 298 -13.67 1.49 9.93
N ILE A 299 -14.16 1.05 8.78
CA ILE A 299 -13.51 0.02 7.96
C ILE A 299 -12.94 0.68 6.70
N ILE A 300 -11.64 0.50 6.47
CA ILE A 300 -10.99 0.88 5.21
C ILE A 300 -10.86 -0.34 4.33
N TYR A 301 -11.57 -0.34 3.20
CA TYR A 301 -11.41 -1.36 2.17
C TYR A 301 -10.32 -0.92 1.20
N SER A 302 -9.35 -1.79 0.92
CA SER A 302 -8.26 -1.48 -0.03
C SER A 302 -7.87 -2.62 -0.96
N ASP A 303 -8.54 -3.78 -0.86
CA ASP A 303 -8.25 -4.91 -1.74
C ASP A 303 -8.90 -4.76 -3.12
N SER A 304 -8.08 -4.30 -4.07
CA SER A 304 -8.34 -4.38 -5.51
C SER A 304 -9.73 -3.84 -5.88
N LEU A 305 -10.02 -2.63 -5.42
CA LEU A 305 -11.32 -1.97 -5.60
C LEU A 305 -11.48 -1.38 -7.01
N ASP A 306 -12.70 -1.50 -7.52
CA ASP A 306 -13.27 -0.66 -8.58
C ASP A 306 -14.48 0.12 -8.03
N VAL A 307 -15.11 0.96 -8.86
CA VAL A 307 -16.29 1.75 -8.46
C VAL A 307 -17.45 0.86 -8.03
N ASN A 308 -17.76 -0.20 -8.78
CA ASN A 308 -18.91 -1.06 -8.49
C ASN A 308 -18.74 -1.78 -7.14
N LYS A 309 -17.56 -2.35 -6.89
CA LYS A 309 -17.21 -3.02 -5.65
C LYS A 309 -17.26 -2.04 -4.47
N ALA A 310 -16.76 -0.82 -4.63
CA ALA A 310 -16.85 0.22 -3.59
C ALA A 310 -18.31 0.58 -3.25
N LEU A 311 -19.18 0.76 -4.26
CA LEU A 311 -20.60 1.05 -4.06
C LEU A 311 -21.33 -0.09 -3.32
N GLN A 312 -21.07 -1.35 -3.68
CA GLN A 312 -21.65 -2.51 -3.01
C GLN A 312 -21.20 -2.61 -1.54
N LEU A 313 -19.90 -2.41 -1.29
CA LEU A 313 -19.36 -2.41 0.08
C LEU A 313 -19.85 -1.23 0.91
N LYS A 314 -20.02 -0.04 0.30
CA LYS A 314 -20.61 1.13 0.95
C LYS A 314 -22.02 0.83 1.43
N LYS A 315 -22.86 0.29 0.55
CA LYS A 315 -24.23 -0.11 0.89
C LYS A 315 -24.26 -1.10 2.07
N GLN A 316 -23.43 -2.15 2.03
CA GLN A 316 -23.38 -3.14 3.10
C GLN A 316 -22.87 -2.52 4.42
N ALA A 317 -21.83 -1.68 4.36
CA ALA A 317 -21.29 -1.02 5.55
C ALA A 317 -22.34 -0.12 6.21
N ASP A 318 -23.12 0.62 5.43
CA ASP A 318 -24.22 1.44 5.92
C ASP A 318 -25.33 0.60 6.57
N GLU A 319 -25.73 -0.50 5.93
CA GLU A 319 -26.74 -1.44 6.45
C GLU A 319 -26.30 -2.06 7.79
N ILE A 320 -25.01 -2.35 7.95
CA ILE A 320 -24.42 -2.88 9.18
C ILE A 320 -24.21 -1.77 10.24
N GLY A 321 -24.05 -0.52 9.79
CA GLY A 321 -23.84 0.66 10.61
C GLY A 321 -22.38 1.08 10.80
N PHE A 322 -21.43 0.57 10.02
CA PHE A 322 -20.02 1.02 10.06
C PHE A 322 -19.79 2.30 9.26
N LYS A 323 -18.89 3.16 9.75
CA LYS A 323 -18.25 4.16 8.86
C LYS A 323 -17.36 3.40 7.88
N SER A 324 -17.32 3.81 6.61
CA SER A 324 -16.50 3.15 5.59
C SER A 324 -15.68 4.14 4.77
N SER A 325 -14.49 3.70 4.36
CA SER A 325 -13.64 4.43 3.41
C SER A 325 -12.95 3.48 2.44
N PHE A 326 -12.63 3.97 1.24
CA PHE A 326 -12.10 3.15 0.14
C PHE A 326 -10.74 3.65 -0.33
N GLY A 327 -9.70 2.83 -0.22
CA GLY A 327 -8.38 3.09 -0.80
C GLY A 327 -8.30 2.47 -2.19
N ILE A 328 -8.40 3.29 -3.25
CA ILE A 328 -8.51 2.79 -4.62
C ILE A 328 -7.18 3.03 -5.36
N GLY A 329 -6.54 1.95 -5.81
CA GLY A 329 -5.18 1.99 -6.34
C GLY A 329 -5.08 1.94 -7.87
N THR A 330 -4.71 0.76 -8.38
CA THR A 330 -4.44 0.52 -9.81
C THR A 330 -5.63 0.88 -10.71
N PHE A 331 -6.86 0.68 -10.24
CA PHE A 331 -8.08 1.02 -11.00
C PHE A 331 -8.20 2.52 -11.33
N LEU A 332 -7.61 3.40 -10.53
CA LEU A 332 -7.56 4.83 -10.81
C LEU A 332 -6.35 5.19 -11.66
N SER A 333 -5.15 4.75 -11.25
CA SER A 333 -3.87 5.21 -11.79
C SER A 333 -3.36 4.46 -13.02
N ASN A 334 -4.02 3.37 -13.42
CA ASN A 334 -3.58 2.50 -14.51
C ASN A 334 -4.77 1.75 -15.16
N ASP A 335 -5.79 2.49 -15.57
CA ASP A 335 -6.94 1.97 -16.31
C ASP A 335 -6.96 2.50 -17.75
N PHE A 336 -6.30 1.76 -18.64
CA PHE A 336 -6.09 2.14 -20.03
C PHE A 336 -6.71 1.09 -20.98
N VAL A 337 -7.18 1.57 -22.12
CA VAL A 337 -7.48 0.75 -23.29
C VAL A 337 -6.33 0.85 -24.29
N LYS A 338 -6.27 -0.08 -25.24
CA LYS A 338 -5.30 0.01 -26.32
C LYS A 338 -5.63 1.20 -27.23
N ALA A 339 -4.60 1.89 -27.74
CA ALA A 339 -4.80 2.95 -28.72
C ALA A 339 -5.24 2.38 -30.08
N SER A 340 -4.74 1.18 -30.43
CA SER A 340 -5.10 0.45 -31.65
C SER A 340 -6.48 -0.23 -31.61
N ASP A 341 -7.00 -0.52 -30.41
CA ASP A 341 -8.31 -1.15 -30.19
C ASP A 341 -8.92 -0.69 -28.85
N HIS A 342 -9.83 0.28 -28.92
CA HIS A 342 -10.48 0.84 -27.73
C HIS A 342 -11.40 -0.15 -26.98
N ASN A 343 -11.68 -1.34 -27.53
CA ASN A 343 -12.41 -2.39 -26.83
C ASN A 343 -11.49 -3.32 -26.02
N ALA A 344 -10.18 -3.27 -26.26
CA ALA A 344 -9.20 -4.09 -25.56
C ALA A 344 -8.52 -3.30 -24.43
N LYS A 345 -8.39 -3.92 -23.25
CA LYS A 345 -7.64 -3.34 -22.13
C LYS A 345 -6.13 -3.44 -22.34
N SER A 346 -5.41 -2.33 -22.12
CA SER A 346 -3.96 -2.37 -21.86
C SER A 346 -3.77 -2.62 -20.37
N LYS A 347 -3.44 -3.86 -20.00
CA LYS A 347 -3.43 -4.30 -18.60
C LYS A 347 -2.28 -3.65 -17.84
N ALA A 348 -2.51 -3.33 -16.57
CA ALA A 348 -1.45 -2.90 -15.65
C ALA A 348 -0.49 -4.06 -15.31
N LEU A 349 0.77 -3.73 -15.01
CA LEU A 349 1.73 -4.71 -14.49
C LEU A 349 1.27 -5.25 -13.13
N ASN A 350 1.38 -6.57 -12.95
CA ASN A 350 1.11 -7.23 -11.68
C ASN A 350 2.42 -7.51 -10.93
N ILE A 351 3.05 -6.45 -10.46
CA ILE A 351 4.34 -6.50 -9.77
C ILE A 351 4.17 -6.18 -8.28
N VAL A 352 5.08 -6.70 -7.45
CA VAL A 352 5.21 -6.39 -6.03
C VAL A 352 6.68 -6.37 -5.62
N ILE A 353 7.03 -5.53 -4.65
CA ILE A 353 8.27 -5.64 -3.87
C ILE A 353 7.85 -5.89 -2.42
N LYS A 354 8.46 -6.87 -1.75
CA LYS A 354 8.07 -7.26 -0.40
C LYS A 354 9.28 -7.47 0.50
N LEU A 355 9.12 -7.15 1.79
CA LEU A 355 10.09 -7.52 2.82
C LEU A 355 10.25 -9.05 2.86
N ALA A 356 11.43 -9.53 2.51
CA ALA A 356 11.77 -10.95 2.44
C ALA A 356 12.44 -11.44 3.72
N SER A 357 13.32 -10.63 4.32
CA SER A 357 13.97 -10.96 5.59
C SER A 357 14.42 -9.72 6.36
N VAL A 358 14.58 -9.89 7.68
CA VAL A 358 15.19 -8.92 8.59
C VAL A 358 16.24 -9.61 9.47
N ASN A 359 17.45 -9.08 9.56
CA ASN A 359 18.62 -9.71 10.21
C ASN A 359 18.80 -11.19 9.83
N GLY A 360 18.64 -11.51 8.54
CA GLY A 360 18.72 -12.88 8.00
C GLY A 360 17.53 -13.79 8.34
N LYS A 361 16.56 -13.34 9.15
CA LYS A 361 15.35 -14.09 9.49
C LYS A 361 14.27 -13.84 8.44
N SER A 362 13.71 -14.92 7.88
CA SER A 362 12.68 -14.82 6.84
C SER A 362 11.39 -14.20 7.37
N CYS A 363 10.85 -13.24 6.62
CA CYS A 363 9.53 -12.66 6.86
C CYS A 363 8.46 -13.44 6.11
N VAL A 364 7.27 -13.59 6.71
CA VAL A 364 6.14 -14.29 6.11
C VAL A 364 4.84 -13.50 6.23
N LYS A 365 3.94 -13.65 5.26
CA LYS A 365 2.53 -13.18 5.31
C LYS A 365 1.61 -14.36 5.03
N ILE A 366 0.57 -14.54 5.83
CA ILE A 366 -0.47 -15.56 5.62
C ILE A 366 -1.63 -15.00 4.79
N SER A 367 -2.14 -13.80 5.10
CA SER A 367 -3.39 -13.23 4.53
C SER A 367 -4.66 -13.98 4.98
N ASP A 368 -5.84 -13.48 4.60
CA ASP A 368 -7.11 -14.21 4.76
C ASP A 368 -7.41 -15.15 3.58
N ASP A 369 -6.69 -15.01 2.46
CA ASP A 369 -6.61 -16.07 1.45
C ASP A 369 -5.49 -17.04 1.87
N LEU A 370 -5.88 -18.08 2.62
CA LEU A 370 -4.95 -19.03 3.23
C LEU A 370 -4.11 -19.82 2.21
N THR A 371 -4.48 -19.79 0.93
CA THR A 371 -3.74 -20.43 -0.18
C THR A 371 -2.65 -19.52 -0.75
N LYS A 372 -2.74 -18.21 -0.54
CA LYS A 372 -1.83 -17.20 -1.13
C LYS A 372 -0.83 -16.64 -0.13
N ASN A 373 -0.13 -17.52 0.58
CA ASN A 373 0.90 -17.10 1.54
C ASN A 373 2.16 -16.61 0.83
N THR A 374 2.95 -15.77 1.51
CA THR A 374 4.25 -15.29 1.02
C THR A 374 5.34 -15.57 2.03
N GLY A 375 6.51 -16.00 1.56
CA GLY A 375 7.70 -16.23 2.38
C GLY A 375 8.09 -17.71 2.44
N ASN A 376 9.01 -18.05 3.36
CA ASN A 376 9.51 -19.41 3.54
C ASN A 376 8.37 -20.38 3.93
N LYS A 377 8.22 -21.50 3.20
CA LYS A 377 7.11 -22.45 3.39
C LYS A 377 7.09 -23.13 4.76
N THR A 378 8.26 -23.44 5.32
CA THR A 378 8.38 -24.06 6.65
C THR A 378 7.87 -23.10 7.72
N ILE A 379 8.34 -21.85 7.69
CA ILE A 379 7.91 -20.82 8.65
C ILE A 379 6.42 -20.49 8.47
N VAL A 380 5.92 -20.46 7.23
CA VAL A 380 4.47 -20.34 6.97
C VAL A 380 3.68 -21.46 7.66
N GLY A 381 4.13 -22.71 7.53
CA GLY A 381 3.50 -23.86 8.19
C GLY A 381 3.53 -23.76 9.72
N GLU A 382 4.67 -23.38 10.29
CA GLU A 382 4.83 -23.16 11.74
C GLU A 382 3.90 -22.05 12.25
N VAL A 383 3.85 -20.91 11.56
CA VAL A 383 2.97 -19.78 11.93
C VAL A 383 1.49 -20.15 11.81
N LYS A 384 1.12 -20.90 10.76
CA LYS A 384 -0.25 -21.42 10.62
C LYS A 384 -0.61 -22.36 11.78
N GLN A 385 0.27 -23.31 12.11
CA GLN A 385 0.05 -24.24 13.22
C GLN A 385 -0.07 -23.49 14.56
N MET A 386 0.82 -22.52 14.82
CA MET A 386 0.79 -21.67 16.01
C MET A 386 -0.55 -20.95 16.16
N PHE A 387 -1.13 -20.47 15.06
CA PHE A 387 -2.43 -19.82 15.04
C PHE A 387 -3.60 -20.79 14.78
N GLY A 388 -3.41 -22.10 14.78
CA GLY A 388 -4.47 -23.08 14.51
C GLY A 388 -5.18 -22.84 13.17
N LEU A 389 -4.44 -22.41 12.15
CA LEU A 389 -4.92 -22.20 10.79
C LEU A 389 -4.67 -23.46 9.94
N PRO A 390 -5.51 -23.73 8.92
CA PRO A 390 -5.26 -24.79 7.95
C PRO A 390 -3.89 -24.67 7.27
N VAL A 391 -3.07 -25.72 7.36
CA VAL A 391 -1.73 -25.82 6.77
C VAL A 391 -1.80 -25.99 5.27
#